data_AF-A0A966B715-F1
#
_entry.id   AF-A0A966B715-F1
#
_cell.length_a   1.000
_cell.length_b   1.000
_cell.length_c   1.000
_cell.angle_alpha   90.00
_cell.angle_beta   90.00
_cell.angle_gamma   90.00
#
_symmetry.space_group_name_H-M   'P 1'
#
loop_
_entity.id
_entity.type
_entity.pdbx_description
1 polymer ?
#
loop_
_entity_poly.entity_id
_entity_poly.type
_entity_poly.pdbx_seq_one_letter_code
_entity_poly.pdbx_strand_id
1 'polypeptide(L)'
;MAAARPALSPRVASSAPVPRPLKAAPRRAPLQVVRPDTRIRTVGAIGSTLLLVVFVTLFVLAAIHAMLVQGQAQIDAINAENVVLETEVTRAVASLAAADSPEGLATQAAAAGLVESASLVMLTPVPDGALAAPIWVDPFGSGADR
;
A
#
# COMPACT_ATOMS: atom_id res chain seq x y z
N MET A 1 -17.27 -20.74 -110.42
CA MET A 1 -17.73 -19.48 -109.80
C MET A 1 -18.88 -19.81 -108.85
N ALA A 2 -18.80 -19.32 -107.61
CA ALA A 2 -19.86 -19.03 -106.60
C ALA A 2 -21.06 -20.00 -106.46
N ALA A 3 -21.17 -20.74 -105.34
CA ALA A 3 -21.98 -20.43 -104.14
C ALA A 3 -23.48 -20.80 -104.34
N ALA A 4 -24.22 -21.41 -103.42
CA ALA A 4 -24.24 -21.26 -101.98
C ALA A 4 -24.93 -22.47 -101.29
N ARG A 5 -24.56 -22.73 -100.04
CA ARG A 5 -25.30 -23.60 -99.11
C ARG A 5 -26.30 -22.74 -98.30
N PRO A 6 -27.52 -23.24 -98.05
CA PRO A 6 -28.27 -22.92 -96.84
C PRO A 6 -28.49 -24.22 -96.02
N ALA A 7 -27.90 -24.34 -94.83
CA ALA A 7 -28.43 -23.90 -93.54
C ALA A 7 -29.60 -24.77 -93.03
N LEU A 8 -29.26 -25.73 -92.17
CA LEU A 8 -30.16 -26.59 -91.40
C LEU A 8 -31.05 -25.77 -90.45
N SER A 9 -32.32 -26.16 -90.32
CA SER A 9 -33.18 -25.76 -89.20
C SER A 9 -33.45 -26.98 -88.30
N PRO A 10 -33.17 -26.93 -86.99
CA PRO A 10 -33.42 -28.04 -86.09
C PRO A 10 -34.88 -28.04 -85.63
N ARG A 11 -35.57 -29.17 -85.83
CA ARG A 11 -36.91 -29.40 -85.28
C ARG A 11 -36.76 -29.74 -83.80
N VAL A 12 -37.13 -28.80 -82.94
CA VAL A 12 -37.19 -28.99 -81.48
C VAL A 12 -38.30 -30.00 -81.16
N ALA A 13 -37.92 -31.15 -80.61
CA ALA A 13 -38.85 -32.11 -80.05
C ALA A 13 -39.43 -31.55 -78.75
N SER A 14 -40.76 -31.55 -78.63
CA SER A 14 -41.47 -31.23 -77.39
C SER A 14 -41.20 -32.34 -76.37
N SER A 15 -40.42 -32.06 -75.33
CA SER A 15 -40.23 -32.98 -74.21
C SER A 15 -41.45 -32.91 -73.30
N ALA A 16 -42.20 -34.01 -73.19
CA ALA A 16 -43.20 -34.17 -72.14
C ALA A 16 -42.54 -34.00 -70.75
N PRO A 17 -43.19 -33.35 -69.77
CA PRO A 17 -42.61 -33.13 -68.47
C PRO A 17 -42.51 -34.47 -67.71
N VAL A 18 -41.27 -34.90 -67.44
CA VAL A 18 -40.98 -36.00 -66.52
C VAL A 18 -41.45 -35.56 -65.11
N PRO A 19 -42.23 -36.39 -64.38
CA PRO A 19 -42.62 -36.05 -63.02
C PRO A 19 -41.38 -35.91 -62.14
N ARG A 20 -41.18 -34.69 -61.63
CA ARG A 20 -40.07 -34.33 -60.74
C ARG A 20 -40.26 -35.11 -59.43
N PRO A 21 -39.32 -35.96 -59.00
CA PRO A 21 -39.45 -36.66 -57.72
C PRO A 21 -39.50 -35.60 -56.61
N LEU A 22 -40.51 -35.71 -55.75
CA LEU A 22 -40.63 -34.90 -54.54
C LEU A 22 -39.29 -34.99 -53.79
N LYS A 23 -38.63 -33.83 -53.60
CA LYS A 23 -37.38 -33.73 -52.86
C LYS A 23 -37.59 -34.39 -51.50
N ALA A 24 -36.93 -35.53 -51.29
CA ALA A 24 -36.86 -36.18 -50.00
C ALA A 24 -36.40 -35.15 -48.96
N ALA A 25 -37.15 -35.05 -47.86
CA ALA A 25 -36.76 -34.22 -46.73
C ALA A 25 -35.31 -34.56 -46.34
N PRO A 26 -34.47 -33.56 -46.02
CA PRO A 26 -33.07 -33.82 -45.66
C PRO A 26 -33.05 -34.73 -44.43
N ARG A 27 -32.71 -36.01 -44.65
CA ARG A 27 -32.41 -36.96 -43.58
C ARG A 27 -31.25 -36.34 -42.80
N ARG A 28 -31.54 -35.77 -41.62
CA ARG A 28 -30.49 -35.36 -40.67
C ARG A 28 -29.60 -36.57 -40.46
N ALA A 29 -28.31 -36.44 -40.77
CA ALA A 29 -27.34 -37.48 -40.50
C ALA A 29 -27.45 -37.87 -39.02
N PRO A 30 -27.49 -39.17 -38.69
CA PRO A 30 -27.61 -39.59 -37.30
C PRO A 30 -26.46 -38.99 -36.51
N LEU A 31 -26.77 -38.16 -35.51
CA LEU A 31 -25.80 -37.60 -34.58
C LEU A 31 -25.09 -38.77 -33.91
N GLN A 32 -23.85 -39.02 -34.31
CA GLN A 32 -23.02 -40.01 -33.64
C GLN A 32 -22.61 -39.44 -32.30
N VAL A 33 -23.08 -40.07 -31.23
CA VAL A 33 -22.65 -39.77 -29.87
C VAL A 33 -21.21 -40.28 -29.74
N VAL A 34 -20.25 -39.41 -30.05
CA VAL A 34 -18.83 -39.65 -29.77
C VAL A 34 -18.70 -39.70 -28.25
N ARG A 35 -18.30 -40.86 -27.71
CA ARG A 35 -18.00 -40.97 -26.29
C ARG A 35 -16.87 -39.99 -25.98
N PRO A 36 -17.02 -39.12 -24.97
CA PRO A 36 -15.96 -38.18 -24.63
C PRO A 36 -14.70 -38.97 -24.27
N ASP A 37 -13.62 -38.65 -24.97
CA ASP A 37 -12.34 -39.29 -24.75
C ASP A 37 -11.80 -38.81 -23.39
N THR A 38 -11.86 -39.70 -22.39
CA THR A 38 -11.48 -39.38 -21.00
C THR A 38 -10.03 -38.95 -20.89
N ARG A 39 -9.19 -39.38 -21.85
CA ARG A 39 -7.76 -39.05 -21.93
C ARG A 39 -7.51 -37.57 -22.21
N ILE A 40 -8.31 -36.95 -23.07
CA ILE A 40 -8.21 -35.51 -23.37
C ILE A 40 -8.60 -34.69 -22.14
N ARG A 41 -9.59 -35.19 -21.38
CA ARG A 41 -10.09 -34.52 -20.17
C ARG A 41 -9.09 -34.60 -19.01
N THR A 42 -8.39 -35.72 -18.82
CA THR A 42 -7.34 -35.84 -17.79
C THR A 42 -6.09 -35.04 -18.15
N VAL A 43 -5.66 -35.04 -19.40
CA VAL A 43 -4.51 -34.20 -19.83
C VAL A 43 -4.83 -32.71 -19.66
N GLY A 44 -6.04 -32.28 -20.06
CA GLY A 44 -6.50 -30.91 -19.83
C GLY A 44 -6.57 -30.55 -18.34
N ALA A 45 -7.07 -31.47 -17.50
CA ALA A 45 -7.12 -31.28 -16.06
C ALA A 45 -5.72 -31.11 -15.46
N ILE A 46 -4.76 -31.99 -15.79
CA ILE A 46 -3.38 -31.90 -15.30
C ILE A 46 -2.72 -30.58 -15.70
N GLY A 47 -2.89 -30.17 -16.96
CA GLY A 47 -2.37 -28.89 -17.46
C GLY A 47 -2.97 -27.70 -16.71
N SER A 48 -4.28 -27.71 -16.47
CA SER A 48 -4.95 -26.65 -15.73
C SER A 48 -4.50 -26.59 -14.26
N THR A 49 -4.29 -27.74 -13.62
CA THR A 49 -3.79 -27.80 -12.24
C THR A 49 -2.36 -27.27 -12.15
N LEU A 50 -1.49 -27.64 -13.10
CA LEU A 50 -0.12 -27.14 -13.13
C LEU A 50 -0.09 -25.61 -13.31
N LEU A 51 -0.89 -25.09 -14.24
CA LEU A 51 -1.01 -23.65 -14.47
C LEU A 51 -1.52 -22.93 -13.23
N LEU A 52 -2.53 -23.50 -12.55
CA LEU A 52 -3.06 -22.95 -11.30
C LEU A 52 -1.99 -22.89 -10.21
N VAL A 53 -1.21 -23.95 -10.03
CA VAL A 53 -0.12 -24.00 -9.05
C VAL A 53 0.93 -22.93 -9.35
N VAL A 54 1.36 -22.81 -10.61
CA VAL A 54 2.32 -21.78 -11.03
C VAL A 54 1.76 -20.38 -10.77
N PHE A 55 0.52 -20.13 -11.16
CA PHE A 55 -0.15 -18.85 -10.95
C PHE A 55 -0.23 -18.49 -9.47
N VAL A 56 -0.69 -19.41 -8.62
CA VAL A 56 -0.78 -19.18 -7.17
C VAL A 56 0.59 -18.91 -6.58
N THR A 57 1.62 -19.65 -7.00
CA THR A 57 2.99 -19.44 -6.50
C THR A 57 3.51 -18.05 -6.87
N LEU A 58 3.34 -17.63 -8.12
CA LEU A 58 3.73 -16.29 -8.56
C LEU A 58 2.93 -15.19 -7.86
N PHE A 59 1.63 -15.42 -7.64
CA PHE A 59 0.77 -14.48 -6.94
C PHE A 59 1.19 -14.30 -5.48
N VAL A 60 1.49 -15.40 -4.76
CA VAL A 60 2.00 -15.35 -3.39
C VAL A 60 3.34 -14.62 -3.33
N LEU A 61 4.25 -14.88 -4.27
CA LEU A 61 5.53 -14.17 -4.33
C LEU A 61 5.35 -12.67 -4.56
N ALA A 62 4.44 -12.29 -5.46
CA ALA A 62 4.09 -10.90 -5.71
C ALA A 62 3.46 -10.23 -4.48
N ALA A 63 2.57 -10.92 -3.77
CA ALA A 63 1.96 -10.42 -2.55
C ALA A 63 2.99 -10.20 -1.44
N ILE A 64 3.93 -11.14 -1.26
CA ILE A 64 5.05 -10.99 -0.31
C ILE A 64 5.91 -9.79 -0.69
N HIS A 65 6.26 -9.64 -1.97
CA HIS A 65 7.01 -8.48 -2.45
C HIS A 65 6.29 -7.16 -2.20
N ALA A 66 4.98 -7.08 -2.47
CA ALA A 66 4.19 -5.89 -2.20
C ALA A 66 4.16 -5.56 -0.71
N MET A 67 3.99 -6.58 0.15
CA MET A 67 3.98 -6.42 1.60
C MET A 67 5.35 -5.99 2.14
N LEU A 68 6.46 -6.49 1.58
CA LEU A 68 7.82 -6.07 1.92
C LEU A 68 8.05 -4.60 1.58
N VAL A 69 7.66 -4.16 0.38
CA VAL A 69 7.84 -2.77 -0.06
C VAL A 69 6.97 -1.83 0.78
N GLN A 70 5.72 -2.20 1.06
CA GLN A 70 4.83 -1.42 1.92
C GLN A 70 5.34 -1.38 3.38
N GLY A 71 5.90 -2.50 3.86
CA GLY A 71 6.53 -2.57 5.17
C GLY A 71 7.75 -1.65 5.29
N GLN A 72 8.60 -1.59 4.25
CA GLN A 72 9.73 -0.66 4.21
C GLN A 72 9.27 0.80 4.29
N ALA A 73 8.25 1.17 3.51
CA ALA A 73 7.70 2.53 3.56
C ALA A 73 7.15 2.91 4.95
N GLN A 74 6.54 1.95 5.66
CA GLN A 74 6.02 2.18 7.00
C GLN A 74 7.14 2.30 8.05
N ILE A 75 8.18 1.48 7.96
CA ILE A 75 9.36 1.57 8.83
C ILE A 75 10.09 2.90 8.62
N ASP A 76 10.24 3.31 7.36
CA ASP A 76 10.89 4.58 7.02
C ASP A 76 10.12 5.79 7.56
N ALA A 77 8.78 5.76 7.49
CA ALA A 77 7.93 6.79 8.06
C ALA A 77 8.10 6.91 9.59
N ILE A 78 8.08 5.76 10.31
CA ILE A 78 8.26 5.74 11.77
C ILE A 78 9.66 6.24 12.16
N ASN A 79 10.70 5.85 11.42
CA ASN A 79 12.05 6.34 11.68
C ASN A 79 12.17 7.85 11.47
N ALA A 80 11.53 8.39 10.43
CA ALA A 80 11.52 9.84 10.19
C ALA A 80 10.85 10.59 11.36
N GLU A 81 9.73 10.08 11.88
CA GLU A 81 9.05 10.66 13.04
C GLU A 81 9.92 10.63 14.31
N ASN A 82 10.60 9.51 14.57
CA ASN A 82 11.50 9.39 15.72
C ASN A 82 12.66 10.39 15.66
N VAL A 83 13.27 10.59 14.49
CA VAL A 83 14.37 11.55 14.33
C VAL A 83 13.92 12.98 14.63
N VAL A 84 12.70 13.34 14.23
CA VAL A 84 12.11 14.65 14.56
C VAL A 84 11.94 14.79 16.07
N LEU A 85 11.34 13.79 16.73
CA LEU A 85 11.15 13.77 18.18
C LEU A 85 12.47 13.85 18.96
N GLU A 86 13.48 13.07 18.56
CA GLU A 86 14.80 13.11 19.19
C GLU A 86 15.44 14.50 19.06
N THR A 87 15.28 15.15 17.91
CA THR A 87 15.78 16.50 17.68
C THR A 87 15.06 17.52 18.58
N GLU A 88 13.75 17.39 18.74
CA GLU A 88 12.96 18.25 19.64
C GLU A 88 13.37 18.05 21.10
N VAL A 89 13.50 16.81 21.55
CA VAL A 89 13.96 16.48 22.90
C VAL A 89 15.36 17.05 23.14
N THR A 90 16.28 16.85 22.19
CA THR A 90 17.65 17.36 22.30
C THR A 90 17.67 18.89 22.41
N ARG A 91 16.84 19.58 21.60
CA ARG A 91 16.69 21.03 21.69
C ARG A 91 16.11 21.45 23.05
N ALA A 92 15.09 20.77 23.55
CA ALA A 92 14.46 21.08 24.82
C ALA A 92 15.44 20.90 25.99
N VAL A 93 16.19 19.79 26.00
CA VAL A 93 17.25 19.55 26.99
C VAL A 93 18.33 20.61 26.92
N ALA A 94 18.76 20.99 25.71
CA ALA A 94 19.75 22.07 25.54
C ALA A 94 19.22 23.42 26.05
N SER A 95 17.95 23.74 25.81
CA SER A 95 17.34 24.97 26.34
C SER A 95 17.21 24.96 27.85
N LEU A 96 16.87 23.81 28.44
CA LEU A 96 16.79 23.66 29.88
C LEU A 96 18.18 23.80 30.52
N ALA A 97 19.19 23.13 29.96
CA ALA A 97 20.56 23.24 30.42
C ALA A 97 21.10 24.68 30.31
N ALA A 98 20.70 25.43 29.28
CA ALA A 98 21.05 26.84 29.14
C ALA A 98 20.33 27.73 30.17
N ALA A 99 19.07 27.42 30.51
CA ALA A 99 18.33 28.13 31.54
C ALA A 99 18.87 27.85 32.96
N ASP A 100 19.23 26.59 33.23
CA ASP A 100 19.80 26.14 34.51
C ASP A 100 21.31 26.43 34.64
N SER A 101 21.93 26.97 33.59
CA SER A 101 23.36 27.35 33.65
C SER A 101 23.54 28.53 34.61
N PRO A 102 24.74 28.70 35.21
CA PRO A 102 25.03 29.84 36.07
C PRO A 102 24.72 31.18 35.40
N GLU A 103 25.02 31.30 34.11
CA GLU A 103 24.71 32.48 33.30
C GLU A 103 23.21 32.65 33.09
N GLY A 104 22.48 31.57 32.80
CA GLY A 104 21.02 31.57 32.68
C GLY A 104 20.35 32.05 33.98
N LEU A 105 20.74 31.48 35.11
CA LEU A 105 20.25 31.87 36.43
C LEU A 105 20.61 33.32 36.77
N ALA A 106 21.81 33.78 36.43
CA ALA A 106 22.22 35.17 36.64
C ALA A 106 21.35 36.14 35.81
N THR A 107 21.08 35.81 34.54
CA THR A 107 20.20 36.65 33.69
C THR A 107 18.76 36.67 34.20
N GLN A 108 18.24 35.54 34.68
CA GLN A 108 16.89 35.45 35.24
C GLN A 108 16.78 36.19 36.57
N ALA A 109 17.79 36.09 37.44
CA ALA A 109 17.88 36.86 38.68
C ALA A 109 17.95 38.37 38.40
N ALA A 110 18.76 38.80 37.43
CA ALA A 110 18.82 40.19 37.00
C ALA A 110 17.47 40.70 36.46
N ALA A 111 16.77 39.89 35.66
CA ALA A 111 15.43 40.22 35.17
C ALA A 111 14.38 40.33 36.29
N ALA A 112 14.57 39.59 37.39
CA ALA A 112 13.76 39.72 38.61
C ALA A 112 14.17 40.91 39.51
N GLY A 113 15.13 41.73 39.07
CA GLY A 113 15.64 42.88 39.82
C GLY A 113 16.61 42.52 40.94
N LEU A 114 17.11 41.27 40.97
CA LEU A 114 18.14 40.85 41.91
C LEU A 114 19.52 41.29 41.38
N VAL A 115 20.42 41.66 42.30
CA VAL A 115 21.77 42.15 41.98
C VAL A 115 22.78 41.13 42.50
N GLU A 116 23.86 40.93 41.74
CA GLU A 116 24.96 40.06 42.14
C GLU A 116 25.57 40.52 43.48
N SER A 117 25.67 39.61 44.44
CA SER A 117 26.25 39.92 45.74
C SER A 117 27.77 40.08 45.63
N ALA A 118 28.32 41.14 46.23
CA ALA A 118 29.76 41.38 46.27
C ALA A 118 30.55 40.31 47.07
N SER A 119 29.87 39.44 47.83
CA SER A 119 30.48 38.36 48.60
C SER A 119 30.01 36.99 48.11
N LEU A 120 30.95 36.15 47.68
CA LEU A 120 30.69 34.74 47.34
C LEU A 120 30.43 33.91 48.61
N VAL A 121 29.25 33.30 48.70
CA VAL A 121 28.91 32.32 49.74
C VAL A 121 28.86 30.95 49.09
N MET A 122 29.82 30.09 49.44
CA MET A 122 29.82 28.70 48.98
C MET A 122 28.84 27.88 49.80
N LEU A 123 27.80 27.36 49.13
CA LEU A 123 26.85 26.44 49.76
C LEU A 123 27.50 25.07 49.89
N THR A 124 27.53 24.53 51.10
CA THR A 124 27.99 23.15 51.36
C THR A 124 26.75 22.25 51.42
N PRO A 125 26.71 21.14 50.67
CA PRO A 125 25.57 20.23 50.71
C PRO A 125 25.41 19.66 52.12
N VAL A 126 24.19 19.75 52.65
CA VAL A 126 23.82 19.25 53.97
C VAL A 126 23.02 17.96 53.77
N PRO A 127 23.28 16.88 54.57
CA PRO A 127 22.55 15.63 54.44
C PRO A 127 21.03 15.80 54.67
N ASP A 128 20.24 14.97 54.01
CA ASP A 128 18.79 15.00 54.09
C ASP A 128 18.31 14.92 55.55
N GLY A 129 17.43 15.85 55.93
CA GLY A 129 16.89 15.95 57.29
C GLY A 129 17.72 16.75 58.29
N ALA A 130 18.91 17.26 57.92
CA ALA A 130 19.71 18.13 58.78
C ALA A 130 19.42 19.63 58.61
N LEU A 131 18.58 20.01 57.64
CA LEU A 131 18.04 21.36 57.54
C LEU A 131 16.82 21.51 58.46
N ALA A 132 16.81 22.56 59.28
CA ALA A 132 15.61 22.92 60.04
C ALA A 132 14.45 23.18 59.07
N ALA A 133 13.23 22.76 59.45
CA ALA A 133 12.05 23.00 58.64
C ALA A 133 11.94 24.50 58.29
N PRO A 134 11.70 24.86 57.01
CA PRO A 134 11.62 26.25 56.61
C PRO A 134 10.53 26.94 57.42
N ILE A 135 10.92 28.01 58.11
CA ILE A 135 10.02 28.86 58.88
C ILE A 135 9.26 29.70 57.85
N TRP A 136 8.24 29.13 57.21
CA TRP A 136 7.41 29.81 56.22
C TRP A 136 6.55 30.88 56.92
N VAL A 137 7.15 32.03 57.18
CA VAL A 137 6.45 33.31 57.08
C VAL A 137 6.91 33.86 55.75
N ASP A 138 6.09 33.70 54.72
CA ASP A 138 6.36 34.25 53.39
C ASP A 138 6.45 35.78 53.49
N PRO A 139 7.64 36.40 53.34
CA PRO A 139 7.78 37.85 53.44
C PRO A 139 7.26 38.58 52.20
N PHE A 140 6.90 37.84 51.14
CA PHE A 140 6.36 38.36 49.88
C PHE A 140 4.89 37.99 49.66
N GLY A 141 4.29 37.23 50.57
CA GLY A 141 2.88 36.89 50.55
C GLY A 141 2.04 38.12 50.88
N SER A 142 1.53 38.81 49.86
CA SER A 142 0.46 39.78 50.05
C SER A 142 -0.71 39.04 50.69
N GLY A 143 -1.04 39.38 51.93
CA GLY A 143 -2.19 38.84 52.66
C GLY A 143 -3.49 39.20 51.96
N ALA A 144 -3.86 38.44 50.94
CA ALA A 144 -5.10 38.56 50.20
C ALA A 144 -5.75 37.18 50.15
N ASP A 145 -6.22 36.74 51.33
CA ASP A 145 -7.33 35.80 51.47
C ASP A 145 -7.98 36.05 52.84
N ARG A 146 -8.80 37.10 52.90
CA ARG A 146 -9.99 37.20 53.76
C ARG A 146 -11.05 38.04 53.07
#